data_AF-A0AAX0VYZ7-F1
#
_entry.id   AF-A0AAX0VYZ7-F1
#
_cell.length_a   1.000
_cell.length_b   1.000
_cell.length_c   1.000
_cell.angle_alpha   90.00
_cell.angle_beta   90.00
_cell.angle_gamma   90.00
#
_symmetry.space_group_name_H-M   'P 1'
#
loop_
_entity.id
_entity.type
_entity.pdbx_description
1 polymer ?
#
loop_
_entity_poly.entity_id
_entity_poly.type
_entity_poly.pdbx_seq_one_letter_code
_entity_poly.pdbx_strand_id
1 'polypeptide(L)'
;MRKAYQQAAKRVGAGALEGNMAYGSVDLALSAYSLSKLILKPDAWRLFRYVHSDYVRGYEKSSKAALAFEAISDTATLNALYMESQSGDQ
;
A
#
# COMPACT_ATOMS: atom_id res chain seq x y z
N MET A 1 -16.75 -8.77 36.98
CA MET A 1 -15.82 -7.70 36.57
C MET A 1 -14.74 -8.18 35.59
N ARG A 2 -13.80 -9.06 35.96
CA ARG A 2 -12.69 -9.52 35.07
C ARG A 2 -13.13 -10.02 33.69
N LYS A 3 -14.22 -10.81 33.62
CA LYS A 3 -14.75 -11.34 32.36
C LYS A 3 -15.24 -10.25 31.39
N ALA A 4 -15.88 -9.20 31.91
CA ALA A 4 -16.36 -8.10 31.09
C ALA A 4 -15.19 -7.30 30.47
N TYR A 5 -14.14 -7.04 31.26
CA TYR A 5 -12.91 -6.43 30.76
C TYR A 5 -12.21 -7.30 29.71
N GLN A 6 -12.10 -8.61 29.94
CA GLN A 6 -11.52 -9.53 28.96
C GLN A 6 -12.31 -9.56 27.65
N GLN A 7 -13.64 -9.51 27.72
CA GLN A 7 -14.49 -9.55 26.55
C GLN A 7 -14.43 -8.23 25.75
N ALA A 8 -14.36 -7.09 26.44
CA ALA A 8 -14.14 -5.79 25.83
C ALA A 8 -12.76 -5.74 25.15
N ALA A 9 -11.70 -6.17 25.84
CA ALA A 9 -10.35 -6.22 25.28
C ALA A 9 -10.27 -7.13 24.04
N LYS A 10 -10.93 -8.30 24.06
CA LYS A 10 -11.00 -9.18 22.88
C LYS A 10 -11.72 -8.53 21.69
N ARG A 11 -12.83 -7.83 21.93
CA ARG A 11 -13.56 -7.14 20.85
C ARG A 11 -12.76 -5.98 20.26
N VAL A 12 -12.11 -5.19 21.12
CA VAL A 12 -11.22 -4.11 20.68
C VAL A 12 -10.03 -4.66 19.90
N GLY A 13 -9.40 -5.75 20.37
CA GLY A 13 -8.32 -6.43 19.67
C GLY A 13 -8.74 -6.98 18.31
N ALA A 14 -9.92 -7.61 18.22
CA ALA A 14 -10.47 -8.09 16.95
C ALA A 14 -10.72 -6.94 15.95
N GLY A 15 -11.27 -5.81 16.42
CA GLY A 15 -11.45 -4.63 15.57
C GLY A 15 -10.14 -3.98 15.15
N ALA A 16 -9.11 -4.01 16.01
CA ALA A 16 -7.78 -3.52 15.66
C ALA A 16 -7.13 -4.39 14.57
N LEU A 17 -7.27 -5.71 14.64
CA LEU A 17 -6.78 -6.62 13.62
C LEU A 17 -7.44 -6.36 12.26
N GLU A 18 -8.77 -6.26 12.22
CA GLU A 18 -9.51 -5.96 10.99
C GLU A 18 -9.10 -4.60 10.40
N GLY A 19 -8.94 -3.59 11.26
CA GLY A 19 -8.47 -2.26 10.87
C GLY A 19 -7.05 -2.27 10.30
N ASN A 20 -6.12 -2.99 10.93
CA ASN A 20 -4.74 -3.12 10.47
C ASN A 20 -4.66 -3.84 9.13
N MET A 21 -5.45 -4.91 8.95
CA MET A 21 -5.56 -5.64 7.69
C MET A 21 -6.11 -4.76 6.57
N ALA A 22 -7.19 -4.02 6.84
CA ALA A 22 -7.76 -3.08 5.88
C ALA A 22 -6.73 -2.01 5.49
N TYR A 23 -6.08 -1.37 6.47
CA TYR A 23 -5.07 -0.35 6.22
C TYR A 23 -3.92 -0.86 5.35
N GLY A 24 -3.29 -1.98 5.72
CA GLY A 24 -2.16 -2.51 4.96
C GLY A 24 -2.55 -2.98 3.56
N SER A 25 -3.77 -3.52 3.38
CA SER A 25 -4.25 -3.88 2.04
C SER A 25 -4.43 -2.65 1.13
N VAL A 26 -4.94 -1.54 1.68
CA VAL A 26 -5.12 -0.28 0.95
C VAL A 26 -3.77 0.34 0.63
N ASP A 27 -2.83 0.35 1.58
CA ASP A 27 -1.47 0.84 1.39
C ASP A 27 -0.77 0.13 0.21
N LEU A 28 -0.76 -1.21 0.21
CA LEU A 28 -0.17 -2.02 -0.85
C LEU A 28 -0.84 -1.80 -2.22
N ALA A 29 -2.18 -1.66 -2.24
CA ALA A 29 -2.91 -1.38 -3.47
C ALA A 29 -2.55 0.01 -4.02
N LEU A 30 -2.39 1.00 -3.15
CA LEU A 30 -1.96 2.35 -3.53
C LEU A 30 -0.52 2.36 -4.05
N SER A 31 0.42 1.65 -3.41
CA SER A 31 1.80 1.49 -3.90
C SER A 31 1.81 0.89 -5.30
N ALA A 32 1.13 -0.25 -5.50
CA ALA A 32 1.04 -0.91 -6.80
C ALA A 32 0.40 -0.01 -7.88
N TYR A 33 -0.64 0.75 -7.53
CA TYR A 33 -1.24 1.74 -8.43
C TYR A 33 -0.27 2.86 -8.79
N SER A 34 0.50 3.35 -7.81
CA SER A 34 1.48 4.42 -7.98
C SER A 34 2.55 4.05 -9.02
N LEU A 35 3.04 2.81 -8.97
CA LEU A 35 4.06 2.29 -9.89
C LEU A 35 3.52 2.01 -11.29
N SER A 36 2.27 1.55 -11.37
CA SER A 36 1.64 1.14 -12.64
C SER A 36 1.04 2.30 -13.43
N LYS A 37 0.72 3.42 -12.78
CA LYS A 37 0.08 4.57 -13.45
C LYS A 37 0.98 5.13 -14.56
N LEU A 38 0.33 5.64 -15.61
CA LEU A 38 0.99 6.36 -16.69
C LEU A 38 1.17 7.83 -16.29
N ILE A 39 2.38 8.35 -16.45
CA ILE A 39 2.75 9.74 -16.21
C ILE A 39 3.14 10.38 -17.54
N LEU A 40 2.68 11.60 -17.77
CA LEU A 40 3.07 12.37 -18.95
C LEU A 40 4.57 12.66 -18.89
N LYS A 41 5.29 12.44 -19.99
CA LYS A 41 6.71 12.81 -20.08
C LYS A 41 6.84 14.33 -19.86
N PRO A 42 7.79 14.79 -19.03
CA PRO A 42 7.98 16.23 -18.79
C PRO A 42 8.32 17.00 -20.08
N ASP A 43 8.96 16.35 -21.05
CA ASP A 43 9.31 16.93 -22.35
C ASP A 43 8.28 16.63 -23.46
N ALA A 44 7.08 16.16 -23.11
CA ALA A 44 6.03 15.89 -24.10
C ALA A 44 5.45 17.20 -24.65
N TRP A 45 5.48 17.37 -25.98
CA TRP A 45 4.84 18.49 -26.67
C TRP A 45 3.48 18.07 -27.23
N ARG A 46 2.42 18.80 -26.87
CA ARG A 46 1.09 18.70 -27.51
C ARG A 46 0.93 19.54 -28.78
N LEU A 47 0.73 18.92 -29.95
CA LEU A 47 0.32 19.66 -31.17
C LEU A 47 -1.19 19.95 -31.17
N PHE A 48 -2.02 18.95 -30.85
CA PHE A 48 -3.47 19.10 -30.68
C PHE A 48 -4.02 18.32 -29.46
N ARG A 49 -3.50 17.11 -29.20
CA ARG A 49 -3.81 16.26 -28.03
C ARG A 49 -2.58 15.41 -27.66
N TYR A 50 -2.49 14.97 -26.41
CA TYR A 50 -1.49 13.97 -26.02
C TYR A 50 -1.84 12.61 -26.62
N VAL A 51 -0.83 11.88 -27.06
CA VAL A 51 -0.95 10.52 -27.58
C VAL A 51 -0.28 9.53 -26.63
N HIS A 52 -0.57 8.24 -26.77
CA HIS A 52 -0.06 7.21 -25.86
C HIS A 52 1.47 7.20 -25.76
N SER A 53 2.19 7.56 -26.83
CA SER A 53 3.66 7.68 -26.85
C SER A 53 4.22 8.79 -25.97
N ASP A 54 3.38 9.73 -25.53
CA ASP A 54 3.75 10.85 -24.67
C ASP A 54 3.77 10.46 -23.19
N TYR A 55 3.29 9.27 -22.85
CA TYR A 55 3.26 8.73 -21.50
C TYR A 55 4.38 7.71 -21.27
N VAL A 56 4.85 7.66 -20.04
CA VAL A 56 5.74 6.62 -19.51
C VAL A 56 5.12 6.03 -18.26
N ARG A 57 5.52 4.82 -17.89
CA ARG A 57 5.11 4.25 -16.61
C ARG A 57 5.76 5.00 -15.47
N GLY A 58 5.04 5.16 -14.35
CA GLY A 58 5.50 5.96 -13.22
C GLY A 58 6.86 5.53 -12.68
N TYR A 59 7.11 4.21 -12.63
CA TYR A 59 8.39 3.67 -12.18
C TYR A 59 9.59 4.12 -13.03
N GLU A 60 9.40 4.45 -14.32
CA GLU A 60 10.50 4.90 -15.20
C GLU A 60 10.99 6.30 -14.85
N LYS A 61 10.13 7.09 -14.18
CA LYS A 61 10.47 8.43 -13.68
C LYS A 61 10.83 8.44 -12.20
N SER A 62 10.53 7.38 -11.46
CA SER A 62 10.94 7.23 -10.07
C SER A 62 12.46 7.06 -9.96
N SER A 63 13.07 7.69 -8.95
CA SER A 63 14.49 7.48 -8.67
C SER A 63 14.73 6.05 -8.15
N LYS A 64 15.93 5.50 -8.38
CA LYS A 64 16.29 4.18 -7.85
C LYS A 64 16.15 4.11 -6.32
N ALA A 65 16.45 5.21 -5.63
CA ALA A 65 16.29 5.32 -4.18
C ALA A 65 14.81 5.28 -3.75
N ALA A 66 13.93 5.98 -4.47
CA ALA A 66 12.49 5.95 -4.21
C ALA A 66 11.90 4.54 -4.42
N LEU A 67 12.28 3.87 -5.50
CA LEU A 67 11.85 2.49 -5.78
C LEU A 67 12.36 1.50 -4.71
N ALA A 68 13.60 1.66 -4.26
CA ALA A 68 14.15 0.83 -3.19
C ALA A 68 13.42 1.07 -1.86
N PHE A 69 13.09 2.31 -1.55
CA PHE A 69 12.33 2.67 -0.35
C PHE A 69 10.91 2.09 -0.39
N GLU A 70 10.21 2.22 -1.51
CA GLU A 70 8.87 1.63 -1.72
C GLU A 70 8.91 0.11 -1.55
N ALA A 71 9.89 -0.56 -2.18
CA ALA A 71 10.06 -2.01 -2.03
C ALA A 71 10.30 -2.44 -0.57
N ILE A 72 11.14 -1.71 0.18
CA ILE A 72 11.40 -1.99 1.60
C ILE A 72 10.13 -1.77 2.42
N SER A 73 9.42 -0.65 2.19
CA SER A 73 8.19 -0.31 2.90
C SER A 73 7.10 -1.34 2.67
N ASP A 74 6.82 -1.69 1.40
CA ASP A 74 5.81 -2.67 1.04
C ASP A 74 6.13 -4.06 1.62
N THR A 75 7.42 -4.44 1.64
CA THR A 75 7.86 -5.70 2.25
C THR A 75 7.64 -5.69 3.77
N ALA A 76 7.86 -4.56 4.44
CA ALA A 76 7.57 -4.41 5.86
C ALA A 76 6.06 -4.49 6.14
N THR A 77 5.23 -3.82 5.33
CA THR A 77 3.76 -3.89 5.42
C THR A 77 3.25 -5.31 5.22
N LEU A 78 3.75 -6.04 4.20
CA LEU A 78 3.40 -7.45 3.96
C LEU A 78 3.77 -8.35 5.14
N ASN A 79 4.97 -8.19 5.71
CA ASN A 79 5.38 -8.97 6.87
C ASN A 79 4.50 -8.65 8.09
N ALA A 80 4.17 -7.38 8.31
CA ALA A 80 3.29 -6.98 9.40
C ALA A 80 1.89 -7.60 9.25
N LEU A 81 1.30 -7.56 8.05
CA LEU A 81 0.02 -8.20 7.74
C LEU A 81 0.08 -9.72 7.93
N TYR A 82 1.16 -10.37 7.49
CA TYR A 82 1.34 -11.81 7.65
C TYR A 82 1.41 -12.23 9.13
N MET A 83 2.15 -11.46 9.93
CA MET A 83 2.23 -11.69 11.38
C MET A 83 0.89 -11.43 12.09
N GLU A 84 0.22 -10.33 11.75
CA GLU A 84 -1.10 -9.97 12.30
C GLU A 84 -2.13 -11.06 11.99
N SER A 85 -2.17 -11.54 10.73
CA SER A 85 -3.03 -12.64 10.30
C SER A 85 -2.80 -13.91 11.10
N GLN A 86 -1.55 -14.30 11.36
CA GLN A 86 -1.26 -15.49 12.18
C GLN A 86 -1.62 -15.30 13.66
N SER A 87 -1.51 -14.08 14.19
CA SER A 87 -1.91 -13.80 15.58
C SER A 87 -3.42 -13.73 15.79
N GLY A 88 -4.19 -13.41 14.74
CA GLY A 88 -5.66 -13.43 14.77
C GLY A 88 -6.28 -14.83 14.75
N ASP A 89 -5.54 -15.82 14.24
CA ASP A 89 -5.97 -17.22 14.18
C ASP A 89 -5.76 -18.00 15.50
N GLN A 90 -5.12 -17.41 16.52
CA GLN A 90 -4.91 -18.00 17.87
C GLN A 90 -5.83 -17.42 18.96
#